data_AF-X1JVN3-F1
#
_entry.id   AF-X1JVN3-F1
#
_cell.length_a   1.000
_cell.length_b   1.000
_cell.length_c   1.000
_cell.angle_alpha   90.00
_cell.angle_beta   90.00
_cell.angle_gamma   90.00
#
_symmetry.space_group_name_H-M   'P 1'
#
loop_
_entity.id
_entity.type
_entity.pdbx_description
1 polymer ?
#
loop_
_entity_poly.entity_id
_entity_poly.type
_entity_poly.pdbx_seq_one_letter_code
_entity_poly.pdbx_strand_id
1 'polypeptide(L)'
;GLVLNMKSFLLTGLNNLINFAKKIFLEKTLLNLKKEIITRWFENSLALETEIPSLTQDFTFLISQFLKSYAYCVNKSIDHKNEKCHLELIKYCENVISYFKRRIEGNELQIIHKKSKLTVKLYKEKKNHYYPEIISIDVNNLKKNKIISMNFVPYIIYEDIIDVFSYNKKLFNENSQNTIDLKIWNDNRIINKRSDINNFKIGKVVKNFKLKSIDLDFIL
;
A
#
# COMPACT_ATOMS: atom_id res chain seq x y z
N GLY A 1 17.96 12.68 7.69
CA GLY A 1 16.89 11.66 7.72
C GLY A 1 16.04 11.82 6.49
N LEU A 2 15.71 10.72 5.82
CA LEU A 2 14.78 10.73 4.68
C LEU A 2 13.43 11.20 5.19
N VAL A 3 12.89 12.25 4.57
CA VAL A 3 11.56 12.80 4.91
C VAL A 3 10.62 12.47 3.78
N LEU A 4 9.70 11.55 4.04
CA LEU A 4 8.57 11.27 3.16
C LEU A 4 7.54 12.38 3.36
N ASN A 5 7.24 13.11 2.30
CA ASN A 5 6.13 14.04 2.29
C ASN A 5 4.83 13.22 2.19
N MET A 6 4.26 12.86 3.35
CA MET A 6 3.06 12.02 3.42
C MET A 6 1.88 12.58 2.63
N LYS A 7 1.75 13.92 2.57
CA LYS A 7 0.69 14.58 1.77
C LYS A 7 0.89 14.29 0.29
N SER A 8 2.07 14.60 -0.26
CA SER A 8 2.36 14.34 -1.67
C SER A 8 2.31 12.84 -2.00
N PHE A 9 2.85 11.99 -1.12
CA PHE A 9 2.82 10.54 -1.29
C PHE A 9 1.38 10.00 -1.45
N LEU A 10 0.48 10.40 -0.55
CA LEU A 10 -0.90 9.96 -0.59
C LEU A 10 -1.70 10.61 -1.73
N LEU A 11 -1.47 11.89 -2.04
CA LEU A 11 -2.10 12.55 -3.19
C LEU A 11 -1.72 11.85 -4.50
N THR A 12 -0.44 11.52 -4.71
CA THR A 12 0.01 10.77 -5.88
C THR A 12 -0.64 9.39 -5.95
N GLY A 13 -0.69 8.66 -4.82
CA GLY A 13 -1.37 7.37 -4.75
C GLY A 13 -2.87 7.45 -5.08
N LEU A 14 -3.57 8.43 -4.51
CA LEU A 14 -4.99 8.66 -4.78
C LEU A 14 -5.24 9.06 -6.23
N ASN A 15 -4.40 9.91 -6.81
CA ASN A 15 -4.48 10.26 -8.24
C ASN A 15 -4.36 9.03 -9.13
N ASN A 16 -3.37 8.17 -8.87
CA ASN A 16 -3.20 6.94 -9.63
C ASN A 16 -4.42 6.01 -9.48
N LEU A 17 -4.95 5.85 -8.27
CA LEU A 17 -6.14 5.05 -8.01
C LEU A 17 -7.38 5.61 -8.73
N ILE A 18 -7.59 6.92 -8.69
CA ILE A 18 -8.72 7.59 -9.35
C ILE A 18 -8.61 7.44 -10.87
N ASN A 19 -7.43 7.66 -11.45
CA ASN A 19 -7.22 7.52 -12.89
C ASN A 19 -7.42 6.07 -13.35
N PHE A 20 -6.92 5.11 -12.58
CA PHE A 20 -7.18 3.69 -12.82
C PHE A 20 -8.68 3.39 -12.75
N ALA A 21 -9.37 3.86 -11.72
CA ALA A 21 -10.81 3.66 -11.57
C ALA A 21 -11.61 4.29 -12.71
N LYS A 22 -11.28 5.53 -13.13
CA LYS A 22 -11.88 6.22 -14.29
C LYS A 22 -11.72 5.36 -15.56
N LYS A 23 -10.50 4.84 -15.82
CA LYS A 23 -10.20 3.99 -16.98
C LYS A 23 -11.01 2.69 -16.97
N ILE A 24 -10.94 1.92 -15.89
CA ILE A 24 -11.63 0.63 -15.80
C ILE A 24 -13.16 0.81 -15.84
N PHE A 25 -13.69 1.87 -15.23
CA PHE A 25 -15.12 2.17 -15.26
C PHE A 25 -15.58 2.47 -16.69
N LEU A 26 -14.82 3.26 -17.44
CA LEU A 26 -15.09 3.54 -18.85
C LEU A 26 -15.05 2.26 -19.70
N GLU A 27 -14.04 1.41 -19.51
CA GLU A 27 -13.92 0.14 -20.23
C GLU A 27 -15.11 -0.79 -19.99
N LYS A 28 -15.63 -0.86 -18.75
CA LYS A 28 -16.70 -1.78 -18.38
C LYS A 28 -18.10 -1.26 -18.65
N THR A 29 -18.31 0.06 -18.56
CA THR A 29 -19.65 0.66 -18.61
C THR A 29 -19.88 1.53 -19.83
N LEU A 30 -18.81 1.87 -20.56
CA LEU A 30 -18.81 2.87 -21.64
C LEU A 30 -19.22 4.29 -21.19
N LEU A 31 -19.22 4.54 -19.88
CA LEU A 31 -19.56 5.82 -19.27
C LEU A 31 -18.38 6.40 -18.49
N ASN A 32 -18.33 7.72 -18.35
CA ASN A 32 -17.35 8.38 -17.50
C ASN A 32 -17.72 8.26 -16.02
N LEU A 33 -16.72 7.95 -15.18
CA LEU A 33 -16.90 7.96 -13.74
C LEU A 33 -17.05 9.41 -13.25
N LYS A 34 -18.23 9.72 -12.73
CA LYS A 34 -18.60 11.07 -12.30
C LYS A 34 -17.81 11.54 -11.07
N LYS A 35 -17.42 12.82 -11.05
CA LYS A 35 -16.67 13.45 -9.95
C LYS A 35 -17.39 13.31 -8.60
N GLU A 36 -18.71 13.43 -8.59
CA GLU A 36 -19.53 13.35 -7.38
C GLU A 36 -19.47 11.96 -6.74
N ILE A 37 -19.34 10.90 -7.54
CA ILE A 37 -19.22 9.53 -7.06
C ILE A 37 -17.89 9.34 -6.33
N ILE A 38 -16.80 9.83 -6.92
CA ILE A 38 -15.44 9.75 -6.35
C ILE A 38 -15.37 10.56 -5.05
N THR A 39 -15.88 11.80 -5.08
CA THR A 39 -15.91 12.70 -3.93
C THR A 39 -16.67 12.06 -2.76
N ARG A 40 -17.88 11.55 -3.04
CA ARG A 40 -18.72 10.88 -2.03
C ARG A 40 -18.05 9.61 -1.49
N TRP A 41 -17.38 8.82 -2.33
CA TRP A 41 -16.63 7.64 -1.88
C TRP A 41 -15.55 8.05 -0.87
N PHE A 42 -14.71 9.03 -1.23
CA PHE A 42 -13.61 9.47 -0.38
C PHE A 42 -14.09 10.07 0.95
N GLU A 43 -15.09 10.95 0.91
CA GLU A 43 -15.69 11.54 2.12
C GLU A 43 -16.31 10.50 3.05
N ASN A 44 -16.83 9.40 2.49
CA ASN A 44 -17.33 8.29 3.28
C ASN A 44 -16.18 7.49 3.89
N SER A 45 -15.10 7.25 3.15
CA SER A 45 -13.90 6.60 3.66
C SER A 45 -13.22 7.39 4.78
N LEU A 46 -13.17 8.72 4.71
CA LEU A 46 -12.62 9.59 5.78
C LEU A 46 -13.37 9.49 7.11
N ALA A 47 -14.60 9.00 7.09
CA ALA A 47 -15.43 8.84 8.28
C ALA A 47 -15.24 7.46 8.97
N LEU A 48 -14.45 6.58 8.38
CA LEU A 48 -14.22 5.23 8.88
C LEU A 48 -12.81 5.13 9.47
N GLU A 49 -12.73 4.70 10.71
CA GLU A 49 -11.46 4.36 11.37
C GLU A 49 -11.48 2.92 11.82
N THR A 50 -10.40 2.19 11.56
CA THR A 50 -10.20 0.83 12.04
C THR A 50 -8.73 0.61 12.35
N GLU A 51 -8.46 -0.28 13.29
CA GLU A 51 -7.11 -0.65 13.69
C GLU A 51 -6.90 -2.15 13.46
N ILE A 52 -6.02 -2.47 12.52
CA ILE A 52 -5.60 -3.84 12.24
C ILE A 52 -4.08 -3.89 12.46
N PRO A 53 -3.62 -4.33 13.65
CA PRO A 53 -2.21 -4.29 14.02
C PRO A 53 -1.29 -5.01 13.03
N SER A 54 -1.68 -6.20 12.55
CA SER A 54 -0.88 -6.93 11.57
C SER A 54 -0.74 -6.17 10.25
N LEU A 55 -1.83 -5.67 9.67
CA LEU A 55 -1.76 -4.89 8.43
C LEU A 55 -0.94 -3.61 8.61
N THR A 56 -1.02 -2.97 9.78
CA THR A 56 -0.19 -1.80 10.09
C THR A 56 1.30 -2.15 10.03
N GLN A 57 1.70 -3.28 10.61
CA GLN A 57 3.08 -3.76 10.54
C GLN A 57 3.49 -4.15 9.12
N ASP A 58 2.61 -4.85 8.40
CA ASP A 58 2.87 -5.35 7.05
C ASP A 58 3.04 -4.20 6.05
N PHE A 59 2.16 -3.20 6.05
CA PHE A 59 2.30 -2.02 5.21
C PHE A 59 3.50 -1.15 5.61
N THR A 60 3.83 -1.10 6.91
CA THR A 60 5.06 -0.45 7.37
C THR A 60 6.30 -1.12 6.79
N PHE A 61 6.35 -2.46 6.79
CA PHE A 61 7.42 -3.21 6.14
C PHE A 61 7.50 -2.88 4.65
N LEU A 62 6.37 -2.92 3.93
CA LEU A 62 6.29 -2.64 2.50
C LEU A 62 6.87 -1.27 2.15
N ILE A 63 6.43 -0.22 2.84
CA ILE A 63 6.91 1.15 2.65
C ILE A 63 8.40 1.24 3.02
N SER A 64 8.82 0.59 4.10
CA SER A 64 10.23 0.62 4.52
C SER A 64 11.15 -0.04 3.49
N GLN A 65 10.74 -1.15 2.88
CA GLN A 65 11.49 -1.81 1.81
C GLN A 65 11.59 -0.92 0.57
N PHE A 66 10.48 -0.29 0.16
CA PHE A 66 10.50 0.67 -0.95
C PHE A 66 11.50 1.80 -0.70
N LEU A 67 11.44 2.41 0.49
CA LEU A 67 12.35 3.50 0.83
C LEU A 67 13.81 3.04 0.82
N LYS A 68 14.12 1.83 1.31
CA LYS A 68 15.49 1.26 1.31
C LYS A 68 16.04 1.17 -0.10
N SER A 69 15.27 0.57 -1.01
CA SER A 69 15.68 0.38 -2.40
C SER A 69 15.74 1.72 -3.15
N TYR A 70 14.82 2.64 -2.89
CA TYR A 70 14.89 4.02 -3.39
C TYR A 70 16.17 4.73 -2.96
N ALA A 71 16.50 4.72 -1.66
CA ALA A 71 17.70 5.36 -1.13
C ALA A 71 18.97 4.76 -1.73
N TYR A 72 19.01 3.44 -1.92
CA TYR A 72 20.12 2.76 -2.58
C TYR A 72 20.33 3.25 -4.02
N CYS A 73 19.26 3.28 -4.83
CA CYS A 73 19.35 3.73 -6.22
C CYS A 73 19.73 5.22 -6.32
N VAL A 74 19.11 6.09 -5.52
CA VAL A 74 19.36 7.54 -5.57
C VAL A 74 20.76 7.91 -5.05
N ASN A 75 21.24 7.31 -3.96
CA ASN A 75 22.55 7.63 -3.39
C ASN A 75 23.71 7.26 -4.32
N LYS A 76 23.50 6.31 -5.23
CA LYS A 76 24.52 5.92 -6.21
C LYS A 76 24.46 6.72 -7.51
N SER A 77 23.67 7.80 -7.59
CA SER A 77 23.47 8.64 -8.78
C SER A 77 23.12 7.83 -10.02
N ILE A 78 22.28 6.81 -9.82
CA ILE A 78 21.99 5.81 -10.81
C ILE A 78 20.83 6.27 -11.69
N ASP A 79 21.10 6.40 -13.00
CA ASP A 79 20.05 6.44 -14.00
C ASP A 79 19.41 5.05 -14.15
N HIS A 80 18.13 5.02 -14.49
CA HIS A 80 17.26 3.84 -14.52
C HIS A 80 17.78 2.67 -15.39
N LYS A 81 18.75 2.90 -16.27
CA LYS A 81 19.43 1.91 -17.12
C LYS A 81 20.60 1.17 -16.45
N ASN A 82 20.94 1.53 -15.22
CA ASN A 82 22.06 0.89 -14.52
C ASN A 82 21.64 -0.45 -13.91
N GLU A 83 22.37 -1.49 -14.31
CA GLU A 83 22.21 -2.86 -13.85
C GLU A 83 22.13 -3.00 -12.33
N LYS A 84 22.86 -2.19 -11.55
CA LYS A 84 22.86 -2.27 -10.08
C LYS A 84 21.55 -1.80 -9.45
N CYS A 85 20.88 -0.79 -10.02
CA CYS A 85 19.56 -0.40 -9.51
C CYS A 85 18.49 -1.38 -9.98
N HIS A 86 18.61 -1.90 -11.19
CA HIS A 86 17.75 -2.97 -11.68
C HIS A 86 17.77 -4.21 -10.77
N LEU A 87 18.97 -4.68 -10.40
CA LEU A 87 19.13 -5.79 -9.45
C LEU A 87 18.58 -5.46 -8.05
N GLU A 88 18.70 -4.22 -7.59
CA GLU A 88 18.10 -3.78 -6.32
C GLU A 88 16.57 -3.79 -6.38
N LEU A 89 15.96 -3.40 -7.51
CA LEU A 89 14.51 -3.47 -7.69
C LEU A 89 13.99 -4.91 -7.76
N ILE A 90 14.74 -5.83 -8.38
CA ILE A 90 14.44 -7.26 -8.33
C ILE A 90 14.47 -7.75 -6.88
N LYS A 91 15.54 -7.41 -6.14
CA LYS A 91 15.69 -7.77 -4.73
C LYS A 91 14.59 -7.18 -3.85
N TYR A 92 14.15 -5.96 -4.13
CA TYR A 92 13.00 -5.36 -3.49
C TYR A 92 11.75 -6.23 -3.66
N CYS A 93 11.45 -6.63 -4.89
CA CYS A 93 10.32 -7.52 -5.17
C CYS A 93 10.44 -8.86 -4.44
N GLU A 94 11.63 -9.48 -4.46
CA GLU A 94 11.88 -10.74 -3.77
C GLU A 94 11.67 -10.65 -2.25
N ASN A 95 12.16 -9.58 -1.63
CA ASN A 95 11.99 -9.34 -0.20
C ASN A 95 10.51 -9.19 0.18
N VAL A 96 9.74 -8.46 -0.64
CA VAL A 96 8.30 -8.27 -0.43
C VAL A 96 7.57 -9.61 -0.61
N ILE A 97 7.79 -10.31 -1.72
CA ILE A 97 7.17 -11.62 -1.98
C ILE A 97 7.47 -12.61 -0.85
N SER A 98 8.74 -12.73 -0.45
CA SER A 98 9.15 -13.64 0.63
C SER A 98 8.51 -13.29 1.96
N TYR A 99 8.40 -11.99 2.28
CA TYR A 99 7.73 -11.53 3.50
C TYR A 99 6.25 -11.93 3.51
N PHE A 100 5.50 -11.58 2.46
CA PHE A 100 4.06 -11.86 2.41
C PHE A 100 3.73 -13.34 2.25
N LYS A 101 4.58 -14.14 1.58
CA LYS A 101 4.46 -15.61 1.59
C LYS A 101 4.55 -16.17 3.01
N ARG A 102 5.54 -15.73 3.79
CA ARG A 102 5.63 -16.12 5.21
C ARG A 102 4.43 -15.65 6.04
N ARG A 103 3.85 -14.48 5.74
CA ARG A 103 2.62 -14.01 6.40
C ARG A 103 1.44 -14.95 6.09
N ILE A 104 1.28 -15.37 4.84
CA ILE A 104 0.25 -16.33 4.43
C ILE A 104 0.51 -17.69 5.08
N GLU A 105 1.72 -18.25 4.97
CA GLU A 105 2.11 -19.55 5.55
C GLU A 105 1.93 -19.59 7.08
N GLY A 106 2.21 -18.48 7.76
CA GLY A 106 1.96 -18.34 9.19
C GLY A 106 0.47 -18.38 9.56
N ASN A 107 -0.43 -18.12 8.62
CA ASN A 107 -1.89 -18.20 8.76
C ASN A 107 -2.46 -17.46 9.99
N GLU A 108 -1.84 -16.33 10.36
CA GLU A 108 -2.22 -15.56 11.55
C GLU A 108 -2.30 -14.05 11.27
N LEU A 109 -3.39 -13.44 11.72
CA LEU A 109 -3.64 -12.01 11.66
C LEU A 109 -4.09 -11.49 13.02
N GLN A 110 -3.43 -10.44 13.50
CA GLN A 110 -3.85 -9.72 14.70
C GLN A 110 -4.83 -8.61 14.32
N ILE A 111 -5.99 -8.61 14.98
CA ILE A 111 -7.06 -7.63 14.82
C ILE A 111 -7.45 -7.03 16.18
N ILE A 112 -8.10 -5.87 16.17
CA ILE A 112 -8.83 -5.34 17.32
C ILE A 112 -10.32 -5.58 17.11
N HIS A 113 -10.96 -6.29 18.04
CA HIS A 113 -12.41 -6.52 18.04
C HIS A 113 -12.94 -6.44 19.47
N LYS A 114 -14.02 -5.69 19.68
CA LYS A 114 -14.61 -5.37 20.98
C LYS A 114 -13.59 -4.86 21.99
N LYS A 115 -12.67 -3.99 21.53
CA LYS A 115 -11.55 -3.42 22.30
C LYS A 115 -10.50 -4.42 22.78
N SER A 116 -10.55 -5.67 22.31
CA SER A 116 -9.58 -6.71 22.62
C SER A 116 -8.75 -7.06 21.40
N LYS A 117 -7.47 -7.33 21.63
CA LYS A 117 -6.57 -7.84 20.59
C LYS A 117 -6.80 -9.33 20.42
N LEU A 118 -7.11 -9.78 19.21
CA LEU A 118 -7.35 -11.17 18.87
C LEU A 118 -6.43 -11.62 17.74
N THR A 119 -6.03 -12.88 17.76
CA THR A 119 -5.38 -13.55 16.61
C THR A 119 -6.42 -14.40 15.89
N VAL A 120 -6.58 -14.18 14.60
CA VAL A 120 -7.50 -14.90 13.72
C VAL A 120 -6.73 -15.54 12.57
N LYS A 121 -7.32 -16.55 11.93
CA LYS A 121 -6.71 -17.25 10.79
C LYS A 121 -7.00 -16.57 9.47
N LEU A 122 -6.04 -16.59 8.54
CA LEU A 122 -6.22 -16.09 7.17
C LEU A 122 -7.03 -17.05 6.30
N TYR A 123 -6.90 -18.35 6.55
CA TYR A 123 -7.60 -19.42 5.86
C TYR A 123 -7.81 -20.64 6.76
N LYS A 124 -8.74 -21.50 6.37
CA LYS A 124 -8.90 -22.86 6.91
C LYS A 124 -8.48 -23.90 5.87
N GLU A 125 -7.97 -25.02 6.35
CA GLU A 125 -7.68 -26.17 5.52
C GLU A 125 -8.80 -27.21 5.67
N LYS A 126 -9.33 -27.71 4.54
CA LYS A 126 -10.31 -28.80 4.52
C LYS A 126 -10.04 -29.70 3.32
N LYS A 127 -9.83 -31.00 3.57
CA LYS A 127 -9.50 -32.00 2.53
C LYS A 127 -8.35 -31.55 1.62
N ASN A 128 -7.24 -31.07 2.20
CA ASN A 128 -6.06 -30.55 1.48
C ASN A 128 -6.34 -29.33 0.58
N HIS A 129 -7.47 -28.64 0.76
CA HIS A 129 -7.78 -27.38 0.08
C HIS A 129 -7.79 -26.24 1.09
N TYR A 130 -7.26 -25.09 0.67
CA TYR A 130 -7.23 -23.86 1.46
C TYR A 130 -8.43 -22.98 1.10
N TYR A 131 -9.16 -22.54 2.13
CA TYR A 131 -10.33 -21.66 1.98
C TYR A 131 -10.07 -20.36 2.76
N PRO A 132 -9.96 -19.21 2.09
CA PRO A 132 -9.83 -17.92 2.74
C PRO A 132 -10.94 -17.70 3.79
N GLU A 133 -10.56 -17.17 4.95
CA GLU A 133 -11.50 -16.85 6.02
C GLU A 133 -12.04 -15.43 5.86
N ILE A 134 -13.33 -15.26 6.16
CA ILE A 134 -13.99 -13.97 6.27
C ILE A 134 -13.90 -13.55 7.73
N ILE A 135 -13.23 -12.41 7.97
CA ILE A 135 -12.98 -11.91 9.32
C ILE A 135 -13.81 -10.66 9.57
N SER A 136 -14.45 -10.62 10.73
CA SER A 136 -15.16 -9.44 11.23
C SER A 136 -14.21 -8.53 12.02
N ILE A 137 -14.26 -7.24 11.73
CA ILE A 137 -13.52 -6.18 12.43
C ILE A 137 -14.44 -5.07 12.89
N ASP A 138 -14.03 -4.38 13.94
CA ASP A 138 -14.69 -3.16 14.37
C ASP A 138 -14.22 -1.98 13.53
N VAL A 139 -15.19 -1.24 13.00
CA VAL A 139 -14.96 0.01 12.27
C VAL A 139 -15.73 1.11 12.97
N ASN A 140 -15.01 2.12 13.44
CA ASN A 140 -15.59 3.32 14.04
C ASN A 140 -16.11 4.24 12.93
N ASN A 141 -17.42 4.46 12.89
CA ASN A 141 -18.04 5.44 11.99
C ASN A 141 -18.17 6.77 12.73
N LEU A 142 -17.24 7.68 12.46
CA LEU A 142 -17.15 9.00 13.10
C LEU A 142 -18.38 9.88 12.80
N LYS A 143 -18.97 9.77 11.60
CA LYS A 143 -20.17 10.54 11.21
C LYS A 143 -21.41 10.12 12.01
N LYS A 144 -21.50 8.84 12.37
CA LYS A 144 -22.66 8.25 13.07
C LYS A 144 -22.40 8.00 14.56
N ASN A 145 -21.21 8.34 15.05
CA ASN A 145 -20.73 8.08 16.40
C ASN A 145 -21.02 6.64 16.87
N LYS A 146 -20.74 5.65 16.02
CA LYS A 146 -21.04 4.24 16.29
C LYS A 146 -19.98 3.31 15.75
N ILE A 147 -19.77 2.21 16.46
CA ILE A 147 -18.96 1.09 16.00
C ILE A 147 -19.85 0.16 15.18
N ILE A 148 -19.41 -0.19 13.98
CA ILE A 148 -20.04 -1.20 13.13
C ILE A 148 -19.08 -2.37 12.92
N SER A 149 -19.64 -3.58 12.85
CA SER A 149 -18.88 -4.77 12.45
C SER A 149 -18.84 -4.84 10.93
N MET A 150 -17.66 -4.92 10.34
CA MET A 150 -17.47 -5.11 8.90
C MET A 150 -16.67 -6.38 8.64
N ASN A 151 -17.00 -7.06 7.54
CA ASN A 151 -16.35 -8.30 7.15
C ASN A 151 -15.40 -8.04 5.98
N PHE A 152 -14.24 -8.69 6.00
CA PHE A 152 -13.28 -8.65 4.90
C PHE A 152 -12.47 -9.94 4.82
N VAL A 153 -11.78 -10.16 3.70
CA VAL A 153 -10.94 -11.35 3.47
C VAL A 153 -9.47 -10.90 3.40
N PRO A 154 -8.71 -10.98 4.50
CA PRO A 154 -7.32 -10.49 4.52
C PRO A 154 -6.39 -11.27 3.61
N TYR A 155 -6.68 -12.55 3.36
CA TYR A 155 -5.89 -13.39 2.46
C TYR A 155 -5.71 -12.75 1.08
N ILE A 156 -6.80 -12.19 0.52
CA ILE A 156 -6.81 -11.56 -0.81
C ILE A 156 -5.85 -10.36 -0.85
N ILE A 157 -5.76 -9.58 0.23
CA ILE A 157 -4.83 -8.44 0.29
C ILE A 157 -3.38 -8.90 0.11
N TYR A 158 -2.99 -10.00 0.76
CA TYR A 158 -1.64 -10.52 0.65
C TYR A 158 -1.37 -11.18 -0.70
N GLU A 159 -2.36 -11.89 -1.25
CA GLU A 159 -2.32 -12.48 -2.59
C GLU A 159 -2.11 -11.39 -3.65
N ASP A 160 -2.93 -10.33 -3.64
CA ASP A 160 -2.82 -9.19 -4.57
C ASP A 160 -1.44 -8.53 -4.50
N ILE A 161 -0.88 -8.37 -3.29
CA ILE A 161 0.48 -7.84 -3.12
C ILE A 161 1.50 -8.80 -3.75
N ILE A 162 1.43 -10.10 -3.47
CA ILE A 162 2.37 -11.07 -4.04
C ILE A 162 2.29 -11.07 -5.57
N ASP A 163 1.10 -11.01 -6.14
CA ASP A 163 0.88 -11.03 -7.58
C ASP A 163 1.45 -9.79 -8.26
N VAL A 164 1.16 -8.60 -7.74
CA VAL A 164 1.72 -7.34 -8.27
C VAL A 164 3.24 -7.36 -8.23
N PHE A 165 3.83 -7.80 -7.12
CA PHE A 165 5.29 -7.84 -6.99
C PHE A 165 5.93 -8.94 -7.83
N SER A 166 5.24 -10.07 -8.03
CA SER A 166 5.71 -11.14 -8.92
C SER A 166 5.67 -10.71 -10.38
N TYR A 167 4.63 -10.00 -10.78
CA TYR A 167 4.51 -9.40 -12.11
C TYR A 167 5.62 -8.36 -12.33
N ASN A 168 5.82 -7.43 -11.39
CA ASN A 168 6.91 -6.45 -11.49
C ASN A 168 8.29 -7.10 -11.57
N LYS A 169 8.54 -8.15 -10.77
CA LYS A 169 9.78 -8.94 -10.84
C LYS A 169 9.99 -9.54 -12.24
N LYS A 170 8.94 -10.13 -12.82
CA LYS A 170 8.97 -10.71 -14.16
C LYS A 170 9.34 -9.64 -15.20
N LEU A 171 8.70 -8.48 -15.14
CA LEU A 171 8.99 -7.35 -16.05
C LEU A 171 10.45 -6.87 -15.96
N PHE A 172 11.01 -6.83 -14.74
CA PHE A 172 12.43 -6.53 -14.58
C PHE A 172 13.29 -7.61 -15.24
N ASN A 173 13.09 -8.89 -14.92
CA ASN A 173 13.88 -9.98 -15.49
C ASN A 173 13.84 -10.05 -17.03
N GLU A 174 12.71 -9.70 -17.65
CA GLU A 174 12.54 -9.74 -19.10
C GLU A 174 13.07 -8.49 -19.82
N ASN A 175 13.56 -7.48 -19.08
CA ASN A 175 13.91 -6.15 -19.61
C ASN A 175 12.79 -5.53 -20.47
N SER A 176 11.53 -5.92 -20.23
CA SER A 176 10.39 -5.65 -21.11
C SER A 176 9.71 -4.29 -20.86
N GLN A 177 10.26 -3.45 -19.98
CA GLN A 177 9.72 -2.14 -19.65
C GLN A 177 10.69 -0.97 -19.85
N ASN A 178 10.11 0.16 -20.26
CA ASN A 178 10.55 1.49 -19.87
C ASN A 178 10.54 1.54 -18.33
N THR A 179 11.72 1.38 -17.76
CA THR A 179 12.07 1.36 -16.34
C THR A 179 11.24 2.30 -15.46
N ILE A 180 10.94 1.88 -14.23
CA ILE A 180 10.38 2.76 -13.19
C ILE A 180 11.29 3.97 -13.01
N ASP A 181 10.82 5.15 -13.43
CA ASP A 181 11.57 6.38 -13.21
C ASP A 181 11.49 6.79 -11.74
N LEU A 182 12.53 6.44 -10.99
CA LEU A 182 12.64 6.82 -9.59
C LEU A 182 12.82 8.34 -9.41
N LYS A 183 13.17 9.10 -10.45
CA LYS A 183 13.32 10.57 -10.37
C LYS A 183 12.00 11.25 -10.06
N ILE A 184 10.87 10.68 -10.49
CA ILE A 184 9.52 11.18 -10.21
C ILE A 184 9.29 11.44 -8.71
N TRP A 185 9.85 10.61 -7.82
CA TRP A 185 9.71 10.77 -6.38
C TRP A 185 10.49 11.96 -5.81
N ASN A 186 11.62 12.29 -6.42
CA ASN A 186 12.41 13.47 -6.10
C ASN A 186 11.83 14.73 -6.73
N ASP A 187 11.50 14.66 -8.02
CA ASP A 187 11.07 15.79 -8.84
C ASP A 187 9.71 16.32 -8.37
N ASN A 188 8.80 15.42 -7.97
CA ASN A 188 7.52 15.79 -7.36
C ASN A 188 7.62 16.09 -5.85
N ARG A 189 8.83 16.17 -5.28
CA ARG A 189 9.06 16.46 -3.85
C ARG A 189 8.28 15.52 -2.92
N ILE A 190 8.13 14.27 -3.34
CA ILE A 190 7.52 13.22 -2.53
C ILE A 190 8.54 12.74 -1.50
N ILE A 191 9.81 12.64 -1.89
CA ILE A 191 10.93 12.33 -0.99
C ILE A 191 11.94 13.49 -1.05
N ASN A 192 12.02 14.27 0.02
CA ASN A 192 12.66 15.60 0.01
C ASN A 192 14.15 15.61 0.36
N LYS A 193 14.74 14.52 0.85
CA LYS A 193 16.17 14.47 1.23
C LYS A 193 16.80 13.10 0.94
N ARG A 194 18.01 13.12 0.36
CA ARG A 194 18.93 11.97 0.29
C ARG A 194 19.43 11.67 1.71
N SER A 195 19.22 10.47 2.21
CA SER A 195 19.65 10.10 3.57
C SER A 195 19.75 8.60 3.73
N ASP A 196 20.61 8.19 4.65
CA ASP A 196 20.79 6.80 5.06
C ASP A 196 19.59 6.33 5.91
N ILE A 197 18.91 5.28 5.45
CA ILE A 197 17.70 4.72 6.09
C ILE A 197 18.01 3.96 7.38
N ASN A 198 19.29 3.69 7.66
CA ASN A 198 19.71 3.05 8.90
C ASN A 198 19.23 3.81 10.16
N ASN A 199 18.86 5.10 10.03
CA ASN A 199 18.29 5.93 11.10
C ASN A 199 16.77 6.22 10.98
N PHE A 200 16.02 5.51 10.14
CA PHE A 200 14.61 5.76 9.90
C PHE A 200 13.73 5.31 11.09
N LYS A 201 13.32 6.26 11.93
CA LYS A 201 12.33 6.02 13.00
C LYS A 201 10.91 6.29 12.49
N ILE A 202 10.20 5.22 12.12
CA ILE A 202 8.82 5.21 11.58
C ILE A 202 7.86 6.09 12.40
N GLY A 203 7.97 6.08 13.74
CA GLY A 203 7.10 6.84 14.63
C GLY A 203 7.20 8.37 14.54
N LYS A 204 8.17 8.94 13.81
CA LYS A 204 8.27 10.39 13.58
C LYS A 204 7.61 10.87 12.28
N VAL A 205 7.39 10.00 11.29
CA VAL A 205 6.91 10.40 9.96
C VAL A 205 5.39 10.62 9.93
N VAL A 206 4.63 9.85 10.70
CA VAL A 206 3.15 9.86 10.64
C VAL A 206 2.51 10.80 11.66
N LYS A 207 3.25 11.26 12.68
CA LYS A 207 2.67 11.96 13.85
C LYS A 207 1.88 13.25 13.54
N ASN A 208 2.13 13.88 12.39
CA ASN A 208 1.51 15.17 12.04
C ASN A 208 0.65 15.14 10.77
N PHE A 209 0.45 13.98 10.13
CA PHE A 209 -0.37 13.91 8.93
C PHE A 209 -1.80 13.48 9.25
N LYS A 210 -2.78 14.32 8.87
CA LYS A 210 -4.21 13.99 8.96
C LYS A 210 -4.74 13.75 7.56
N LEU A 211 -5.34 12.58 7.30
CA LEU A 211 -5.93 12.26 5.99
C LEU A 211 -6.99 13.30 5.57
N LYS A 212 -7.70 13.89 6.54
CA LYS A 212 -8.63 15.02 6.35
C LYS A 212 -8.01 16.28 5.75
N SER A 213 -6.69 16.40 5.69
CA SER A 213 -5.97 17.51 5.05
C SER A 213 -5.73 17.33 3.55
N ILE A 214 -6.15 16.18 2.99
CA ILE A 214 -6.17 15.93 1.55
C ILE A 214 -7.40 16.61 0.95
N ASP A 215 -7.15 17.50 0.00
CA ASP A 215 -8.17 18.11 -0.83
C ASP A 215 -8.18 17.38 -2.19
N LEU A 216 -9.31 16.73 -2.49
CA LEU A 216 -9.48 15.97 -3.72
C LEU A 216 -9.67 16.85 -4.96
N ASP A 217 -10.05 18.12 -4.80
CA ASP A 217 -10.24 19.02 -5.96
C ASP A 217 -8.94 19.27 -6.73
N PHE A 218 -7.78 19.06 -6.09
CA PHE A 218 -6.48 19.07 -6.77
C PHE A 218 -6.25 17.91 -7.74
N ILE A 219 -7.05 16.85 -7.67
CA ILE A 219 -6.86 15.59 -8.41
C ILE A 219 -8.02 15.31 -9.37
N LEU A 220 -9.23 15.77 -9.04
CA LEU A 220 -10.48 15.41 -9.69
C LEU A 220 -10.74 16.11 -11.02
#